data_AF-B1Y8P3-F1
#
_entry.id   AF-B1Y8P3-F1
#
_cell.length_a   1.000
_cell.length_b   1.000
_cell.length_c   1.000
_cell.angle_alpha   90.00
_cell.angle_beta   90.00
_cell.angle_gamma   90.00
#
_symmetry.space_group_name_H-M   'P 1'
#
loop_
_entity.id
_entity.type
_entity.pdbx_description
1 polymer ?
#
loop_
_entity_poly.entity_id
_entity_poly.type
_entity_poly.pdbx_seq_one_letter_code
_entity_poly.pdbx_strand_id
1 'polypeptide(L)'
;MAYKADLGVAGAAALAAMLTALALVPRPYGELAVLAAAPLLRRRVAWVRFSPTHIAASLAVYAAAFALDYVTVGPPAYVPTWWDAAVLTPFAEELVFRAAAFALLPPPASWIFAVAVFGALHPANPLLASLYGLALALMYRGGGYAASAGLHAVNNLVWLTLAAGRL
;
A
#
# COMPACT_ATOMS: atom_id res chain seq x y z
N MET A 1 -3.93 23.25 -1.29
CA MET A 1 -2.91 22.40 -0.65
C MET A 1 -1.56 23.00 -0.97
N ALA A 2 -0.75 23.35 0.03
CA ALA A 2 0.63 23.75 -0.23
C ALA A 2 1.35 22.57 -0.89
N TYR A 3 1.75 22.76 -2.15
CA TYR A 3 2.53 21.78 -2.89
C TYR A 3 3.88 21.67 -2.18
N LYS A 4 4.13 20.53 -1.52
CA LYS A 4 5.45 20.27 -0.93
C LYS A 4 6.46 20.34 -2.07
N ALA A 5 7.57 21.06 -1.84
CA ALA A 5 8.59 21.25 -2.86
C ALA A 5 8.93 19.90 -3.52
N ASP A 6 8.82 19.89 -4.86
CA ASP A 6 9.20 18.75 -5.68
C ASP A 6 10.66 18.43 -5.40
N LEU A 7 10.93 17.18 -5.02
CA LEU A 7 12.28 16.71 -4.75
C LEU A 7 12.98 16.19 -6.01
N GLY A 8 12.25 16.14 -7.14
CA GLY A 8 12.74 15.68 -8.42
C GLY A 8 13.44 14.33 -8.32
N VAL A 9 14.67 14.27 -8.85
CA VAL A 9 15.50 13.07 -8.89
C VAL A 9 15.76 12.48 -7.51
N ALA A 10 15.96 13.31 -6.48
CA ALA A 10 16.24 12.82 -5.12
C ALA A 10 15.03 12.10 -4.51
N GLY A 11 13.81 12.60 -4.77
CA GLY A 11 12.57 11.95 -4.34
C GLY A 11 12.37 10.60 -5.03
N ALA A 12 12.59 10.55 -6.34
CA ALA A 12 12.52 9.31 -7.12
C ALA A 12 13.58 8.28 -6.68
N ALA A 13 14.82 8.72 -6.43
CA ALA A 13 15.89 7.84 -5.95
C ALA A 13 15.61 7.26 -4.56
N ALA A 14 15.08 8.07 -3.63
CA ALA A 14 14.68 7.58 -2.31
C ALA A 14 13.56 6.54 -2.42
N LEU A 15 12.56 6.78 -3.28
CA LEU A 15 11.47 5.83 -3.51
C LEU A 15 11.96 4.54 -4.16
N ALA A 16 12.87 4.63 -5.13
CA ALA A 16 13.51 3.48 -5.74
C ALA A 16 14.31 2.66 -4.70
N ALA A 17 15.08 3.32 -3.84
CA ALA A 17 15.82 2.64 -2.77
C ALA A 17 14.90 1.89 -1.80
N MET A 18 13.78 2.51 -1.38
CA MET A 18 12.79 1.83 -0.53
C MET A 18 12.13 0.65 -1.26
N LEU A 19 11.80 0.80 -2.54
CA LEU A 19 11.23 -0.29 -3.34
C LEU A 19 12.23 -1.45 -3.50
N THR A 20 13.49 -1.14 -3.77
CA THR A 20 14.56 -2.14 -3.86
C THR A 20 14.75 -2.87 -2.54
N ALA A 21 14.66 -2.16 -1.40
CA ALA A 21 14.71 -2.79 -0.09
C ALA A 21 13.56 -3.80 0.10
N LEU A 22 12.32 -3.45 -0.24
CA LEU A 22 11.18 -4.39 -0.17
C LEU A 22 11.31 -5.57 -1.13
N ALA A 23 11.84 -5.34 -2.33
CA ALA A 23 11.87 -6.35 -3.38
C ALA A 23 13.04 -7.34 -3.25
N LEU A 24 14.21 -6.89 -2.78
CA LEU A 24 15.45 -7.67 -2.85
C LEU A 24 16.01 -8.10 -1.49
N VAL A 25 15.64 -7.43 -0.40
CA VAL A 25 16.14 -7.78 0.93
C VAL A 25 15.25 -8.89 1.53
N PRO A 26 15.83 -9.96 2.12
CA PRO A 26 15.04 -11.02 2.73
C PRO A 26 14.08 -10.49 3.80
N ARG A 27 12.86 -11.04 3.85
CA ARG A 27 11.90 -10.74 4.91
C ARG A 27 12.40 -11.23 6.27
N PRO A 28 12.17 -10.51 7.37
CA PRO A 28 11.44 -9.24 7.48
C PRO A 28 12.33 -7.98 7.34
N TYR A 29 13.59 -8.13 6.92
CA TYR A 29 14.59 -7.08 7.02
C TYR A 29 14.34 -5.93 6.03
N GLY A 30 13.77 -6.22 4.86
CA GLY A 30 13.37 -5.21 3.89
C GLY A 30 12.28 -4.28 4.44
N GLU A 31 11.25 -4.85 5.07
CA GLU A 31 10.16 -4.13 5.71
C GLU A 31 10.70 -3.25 6.85
N LEU A 32 11.56 -3.81 7.72
CA LEU A 32 12.17 -3.07 8.82
C LEU A 32 13.05 -1.91 8.32
N ALA A 33 13.81 -2.10 7.25
CA ALA A 33 14.63 -1.05 6.64
C ALA A 33 13.78 0.11 6.11
N VAL A 34 12.66 -0.19 5.47
CA VAL A 34 11.69 0.81 5.01
C VAL A 34 11.07 1.55 6.19
N LEU A 35 10.62 0.82 7.23
CA LEU A 35 10.01 1.43 8.41
C LEU A 35 10.98 2.33 9.18
N ALA A 36 12.27 1.98 9.19
CA ALA A 36 13.32 2.83 9.77
C ALA A 36 13.46 4.19 9.06
N ALA A 37 13.02 4.31 7.80
CA ALA A 37 13.01 5.57 7.06
C ALA A 37 11.79 6.47 7.39
N ALA A 38 10.77 5.96 8.09
CA ALA A 38 9.56 6.71 8.44
C ALA A 38 9.82 8.08 9.11
N PRO A 39 10.78 8.23 10.06
CA PRO A 39 11.07 9.53 10.68
C PRO A 39 11.52 10.60 9.68
N LEU A 40 12.23 10.21 8.61
CA LEU A 40 12.69 11.12 7.55
C LEU A 40 11.52 11.73 6.77
N LEU A 41 10.40 11.01 6.71
CA LEU A 41 9.19 11.40 6.00
C LEU A 41 8.17 12.14 6.89
N ARG A 42 8.47 12.32 8.19
CA ARG A 42 7.53 12.85 9.20
C ARG A 42 6.80 14.13 8.78
N ARG A 43 7.49 15.09 8.18
CA ARG A 43 6.89 16.37 7.76
C ARG A 43 6.22 16.30 6.38
N ARG A 44 6.51 15.27 5.59
CA ARG A 44 6.05 15.15 4.19
C ARG A 44 4.84 14.23 4.02
N VAL A 45 4.68 13.25 4.89
CA VAL A 45 3.55 12.31 4.86
C VAL A 45 2.30 12.89 5.52
N ALA A 46 1.14 12.56 4.97
CA ALA A 46 -0.14 12.75 5.65
C ALA A 46 -0.39 11.53 6.55
N TRP A 47 0.03 11.61 7.82
CA TRP A 47 -0.09 10.49 8.76
C TRP A 47 -1.54 10.16 9.09
N VAL A 48 -2.32 11.20 9.34
CA VAL A 48 -3.76 11.14 9.59
C VAL A 48 -4.42 12.27 8.80
N ARG A 49 -5.56 11.97 8.20
CA ARG A 49 -6.40 12.94 7.49
C ARG A 49 -7.86 12.55 7.67
N PHE A 50 -8.76 13.44 7.31
CA PHE A 50 -10.17 13.09 7.14
C PHE A 50 -10.74 13.75 5.89
N SER A 51 -11.12 12.94 4.91
CA SER A 51 -11.88 13.34 3.72
C SER A 51 -12.88 12.23 3.40
N PRO A 52 -14.16 12.40 3.81
CA PRO A 52 -15.19 11.37 3.68
C PRO A 52 -15.39 10.88 2.25
N THR A 53 -15.30 11.77 1.26
CA THR A 53 -15.49 11.43 -0.15
C THR A 53 -14.45 10.43 -0.66
N HIS A 54 -13.17 10.62 -0.31
CA HIS A 54 -12.10 9.68 -0.66
C HIS A 54 -12.22 8.37 0.11
N ILE A 55 -12.63 8.41 1.37
CA ILE A 55 -12.86 7.21 2.19
C ILE A 55 -14.01 6.37 1.57
N ALA A 56 -15.14 7.00 1.24
CA ALA A 56 -16.26 6.31 0.61
C ALA A 56 -15.87 5.70 -0.75
N ALA A 57 -15.16 6.47 -1.59
CA ALA A 57 -14.65 5.97 -2.87
C ALA A 57 -13.68 4.79 -2.69
N SER A 58 -12.77 4.88 -1.70
CA SER A 58 -11.86 3.80 -1.36
C SER A 58 -12.59 2.52 -0.97
N LEU A 59 -13.58 2.61 -0.07
CA LEU A 59 -14.37 1.46 0.38
C LEU A 59 -15.17 0.84 -0.77
N ALA A 60 -15.73 1.66 -1.68
CA ALA A 60 -16.44 1.16 -2.85
C ALA A 60 -15.51 0.39 -3.81
N VAL A 61 -14.33 0.94 -4.12
CA VAL A 61 -13.33 0.27 -4.98
C VAL A 61 -12.81 -0.99 -4.29
N TYR A 62 -12.53 -0.93 -2.99
CA TYR A 62 -12.10 -2.08 -2.20
C TYR A 62 -13.13 -3.20 -2.23
N ALA A 63 -14.41 -2.91 -1.97
CA ALA A 63 -15.47 -3.91 -1.97
C ALA A 63 -15.62 -4.57 -3.35
N ALA A 64 -15.54 -3.79 -4.43
CA ALA A 64 -15.58 -4.32 -5.79
C ALA A 64 -14.35 -5.19 -6.11
N ALA A 65 -13.15 -4.73 -5.75
CA ALA A 65 -11.91 -5.49 -5.94
C ALA A 65 -11.93 -6.81 -5.17
N PHE A 66 -12.31 -6.76 -3.90
CA PHE A 66 -12.41 -7.93 -3.02
C PHE A 66 -13.44 -8.94 -3.52
N ALA A 67 -14.64 -8.48 -3.91
CA ALA A 67 -15.66 -9.36 -4.46
C ALA A 67 -15.20 -10.04 -5.76
N LEU A 68 -14.54 -9.27 -6.65
CA LEU A 68 -14.00 -9.81 -7.89
C LEU A 68 -12.91 -10.86 -7.61
N ASP A 69 -11.94 -10.52 -6.78
CA ASP A 69 -10.82 -11.40 -6.39
C ASP A 69 -11.30 -12.68 -5.71
N TYR A 70 -12.30 -12.58 -4.82
CA TYR A 70 -12.92 -13.74 -4.17
C TYR A 70 -13.57 -14.71 -5.16
N VAL A 71 -14.24 -14.19 -6.20
CA VAL A 71 -14.95 -15.00 -7.18
C VAL A 71 -13.99 -15.57 -8.24
N THR A 72 -12.97 -14.82 -8.65
CA THR A 72 -12.10 -15.22 -9.77
C THR A 72 -10.83 -15.97 -9.33
N VAL A 73 -10.29 -15.66 -8.15
CA VAL A 73 -9.05 -16.26 -7.63
C VAL A 73 -9.33 -17.08 -6.37
N GLY A 74 -10.03 -16.47 -5.42
CA GLY A 74 -10.34 -17.05 -4.13
C GLY A 74 -9.18 -17.03 -3.12
N PRO A 75 -9.42 -17.50 -1.89
CA PRO A 75 -8.45 -17.53 -0.80
C PRO A 75 -7.12 -18.21 -1.15
N PRO A 76 -5.98 -17.66 -0.70
CA PRO A 76 -4.66 -18.19 -1.02
C PRO A 76 -4.44 -19.59 -0.43
N ALA A 77 -3.68 -20.43 -1.14
CA ALA A 77 -3.32 -21.77 -0.68
C ALA A 77 -2.22 -21.77 0.40
N TYR A 78 -1.38 -20.72 0.42
CA TYR A 78 -0.33 -20.53 1.40
C TYR A 78 -0.77 -19.49 2.44
N VAL A 79 -0.60 -19.83 3.72
CA VAL A 79 -0.91 -18.95 4.85
C VAL A 79 0.40 -18.40 5.43
N PRO A 80 0.78 -17.13 5.15
CA PRO A 80 1.95 -16.53 5.75
C PRO A 80 1.77 -16.32 7.26
N THR A 81 2.87 -16.08 7.98
CA THR A 81 2.83 -15.72 9.39
C THR A 81 2.01 -14.46 9.61
N TRP A 82 1.02 -14.51 10.51
CA TRP A 82 0.03 -13.45 10.69
C TRP A 82 0.64 -12.08 10.97
N TRP A 83 1.73 -12.01 11.76
CA TRP A 83 2.35 -10.75 12.13
C TRP A 83 3.07 -10.09 10.95
N ASP A 84 3.65 -10.88 10.04
CA ASP A 84 4.23 -10.35 8.80
C ASP A 84 3.13 -9.78 7.90
N ALA A 85 2.10 -10.60 7.64
CA ALA A 85 1.04 -10.26 6.71
C ALA A 85 0.07 -9.17 7.22
N ALA A 86 -0.20 -9.10 8.52
CA ALA A 86 -1.15 -8.15 9.10
C ALA A 86 -0.48 -6.92 9.74
N VAL A 87 0.83 -6.95 9.99
CA VAL A 87 1.55 -5.84 10.64
C VAL A 87 2.71 -5.35 9.78
N LEU A 88 3.77 -6.13 9.56
CA LEU A 88 4.94 -5.57 8.88
C LEU A 88 4.68 -5.18 7.43
N THR A 89 4.12 -6.10 6.64
CA THR A 89 3.86 -5.87 5.22
C THR A 89 2.92 -4.68 5.01
N PRO A 90 1.76 -4.56 5.69
CA PRO A 90 0.89 -3.39 5.54
C PRO A 90 1.58 -2.08 5.90
N PHE A 91 2.31 -2.03 7.01
CA PHE A 91 2.97 -0.78 7.41
C PHE A 91 4.08 -0.39 6.42
N ALA A 92 4.89 -1.35 5.97
CA ALA A 92 6.01 -1.07 5.07
C ALA A 92 5.54 -0.74 3.65
N GLU A 93 4.65 -1.54 3.07
CA GLU A 93 4.14 -1.30 1.71
C GLU A 93 3.35 0.00 1.62
N GLU A 94 2.48 0.30 2.59
CA GLU A 94 1.77 1.59 2.59
C GLU A 94 2.70 2.77 2.78
N LEU A 95 3.85 2.58 3.44
CA LEU A 95 4.85 3.63 3.58
C LEU A 95 5.50 3.94 2.23
N VAL A 96 5.81 2.91 1.43
CA VAL A 96 6.43 3.07 0.10
C VAL A 96 5.41 3.50 -0.95
N PHE A 97 4.38 2.70 -1.18
CA PHE A 97 3.49 2.86 -2.32
C PHE A 97 2.48 3.99 -2.13
N ARG A 98 2.19 4.43 -0.90
CA ARG A 98 1.20 5.48 -0.65
C ARG A 98 1.87 6.69 -0.04
N ALA A 99 2.33 6.59 1.20
CA ALA A 99 2.87 7.74 1.93
C ALA A 99 4.07 8.38 1.21
N ALA A 100 5.11 7.62 0.88
CA ALA A 100 6.31 8.11 0.21
C ALA A 100 6.01 8.49 -1.25
N ALA A 101 5.28 7.66 -2.00
CA ALA A 101 4.90 7.98 -3.38
C ALA A 101 4.22 9.36 -3.50
N PHE A 102 3.21 9.65 -2.67
CA PHE A 102 2.52 10.94 -2.67
C PHE A 102 3.30 12.08 -1.99
N ALA A 103 4.33 11.77 -1.20
CA ALA A 103 5.18 12.76 -0.54
C ALA A 103 6.38 13.19 -1.38
N LEU A 104 6.86 12.31 -2.27
CA LEU A 104 8.12 12.45 -2.99
C LEU A 104 7.94 12.64 -4.49
N LEU A 105 6.80 12.24 -5.08
CA LEU A 105 6.55 12.37 -6.51
C LEU A 105 5.43 13.39 -6.81
N PRO A 106 5.58 14.17 -7.89
CA PRO A 106 4.51 15.03 -8.40
C PRO A 106 3.34 14.19 -8.97
N PRO A 107 2.10 14.70 -8.99
CA PRO A 107 1.06 14.18 -9.89
C PRO A 107 1.47 14.40 -11.36
N PRO A 108 1.16 13.46 -12.28
CA PRO A 108 0.44 12.20 -12.08
C PRO A 108 1.32 11.03 -11.61
N ALA A 109 2.65 11.21 -11.53
CA ALA A 109 3.61 10.14 -11.24
C ALA A 109 3.34 9.42 -9.90
N SER A 110 2.93 10.15 -8.86
CA SER A 110 2.55 9.55 -7.57
C SER A 110 1.40 8.55 -7.69
N TRP A 111 0.38 8.82 -8.52
CA TRP A 111 -0.73 7.90 -8.76
C TRP A 111 -0.29 6.69 -9.58
N ILE A 112 0.49 6.91 -10.64
CA ILE A 112 1.03 5.82 -11.46
C ILE A 112 1.85 4.88 -10.58
N PHE A 113 2.70 5.40 -9.71
CA PHE A 113 3.49 4.59 -8.78
C PHE A 113 2.60 3.84 -7.77
N ALA A 114 1.67 4.55 -7.13
CA ALA A 114 0.84 3.97 -6.07
C ALA A 114 -0.12 2.87 -6.57
N VAL A 115 -0.53 2.94 -7.84
CA VAL A 115 -1.57 2.08 -8.43
C VAL A 115 -0.96 1.11 -9.44
N ALA A 116 -0.39 1.61 -10.53
CA ALA A 116 0.05 0.78 -11.65
C ALA A 116 1.37 0.05 -11.35
N VAL A 117 2.36 0.74 -10.75
CA VAL A 117 3.63 0.08 -10.36
C VAL A 117 3.36 -0.95 -9.26
N PHE A 118 2.54 -0.61 -8.26
CA PHE A 118 2.09 -1.58 -7.26
C PHE A 118 1.45 -2.82 -7.92
N GLY A 119 0.50 -2.64 -8.84
CA GLY A 119 -0.13 -3.74 -9.55
C GLY A 119 0.86 -4.58 -10.38
N ALA A 120 1.79 -3.93 -11.10
CA ALA A 120 2.79 -4.62 -11.92
C ALA A 120 3.72 -5.52 -11.11
N LEU A 121 3.92 -5.24 -9.82
CA LEU A 121 4.71 -6.08 -8.90
C LEU A 121 3.97 -7.32 -8.41
N HIS A 122 2.70 -7.49 -8.79
CA HIS A 122 1.86 -8.66 -8.47
C HIS A 122 1.55 -9.44 -9.75
N PRO A 123 2.51 -10.21 -10.28
CA PRO A 123 2.44 -10.78 -11.64
C PRO A 123 1.29 -11.78 -11.83
N ALA A 124 0.79 -12.39 -10.75
CA ALA A 124 -0.33 -13.32 -10.83
C ALA A 124 -1.63 -12.63 -11.29
N ASN A 125 -1.90 -11.41 -10.80
CA ASN A 125 -3.14 -10.68 -11.08
C ASN A 125 -2.92 -9.15 -11.03
N PRO A 126 -2.18 -8.56 -11.99
CA PRO A 126 -1.74 -7.16 -11.90
C PRO A 126 -2.91 -6.16 -11.94
N LEU A 127 -4.01 -6.51 -12.61
CA LEU A 127 -5.21 -5.67 -12.66
C LEU A 127 -5.94 -5.63 -11.31
N LEU A 128 -6.15 -6.78 -10.67
CA LEU A 128 -6.77 -6.85 -9.33
C LEU A 128 -5.90 -6.15 -8.30
N ALA A 129 -4.59 -6.39 -8.32
CA ALA A 129 -3.65 -5.70 -7.46
C ALA A 129 -3.67 -4.18 -7.69
N SER A 130 -3.81 -3.72 -8.93
CA SER A 130 -4.01 -2.29 -9.24
C SER A 130 -5.30 -1.73 -8.63
N LEU A 131 -6.40 -2.48 -8.63
CA LEU A 131 -7.65 -2.05 -8.00
C LEU A 131 -7.52 -1.92 -6.47
N TYR A 132 -6.85 -2.86 -5.81
CA TYR A 132 -6.50 -2.71 -4.40
C TYR A 132 -5.56 -1.52 -4.17
N GLY A 133 -4.54 -1.36 -5.03
CA GLY A 133 -3.65 -0.20 -5.00
C GLY A 133 -4.40 1.13 -5.14
N LEU A 134 -5.42 1.20 -6.00
CA LEU A 134 -6.31 2.36 -6.13
C LEU A 134 -7.15 2.58 -4.87
N ALA A 135 -7.76 1.53 -4.32
CA ALA A 135 -8.52 1.63 -3.07
C ALA A 135 -7.64 2.16 -1.93
N LEU A 136 -6.42 1.65 -1.79
CA LEU A 136 -5.48 2.05 -0.75
C LEU A 136 -4.94 3.46 -1.00
N ALA A 137 -4.63 3.84 -2.25
CA ALA A 137 -4.27 5.22 -2.59
C ALA A 137 -5.41 6.21 -2.24
N LEU A 138 -6.67 5.87 -2.54
CA LEU A 138 -7.83 6.66 -2.14
C LEU A 138 -7.96 6.73 -0.62
N MET A 139 -7.75 5.61 0.09
CA MET A 139 -7.78 5.58 1.55
C MET A 139 -6.71 6.49 2.13
N TYR A 140 -5.49 6.48 1.61
CA TYR A 140 -4.43 7.40 2.01
C TYR A 140 -4.83 8.87 1.77
N ARG A 141 -5.44 9.19 0.62
CA ARG A 141 -5.94 10.55 0.34
C ARG A 141 -7.08 10.96 1.28
N GLY A 142 -7.85 10.00 1.78
CA GLY A 142 -8.96 10.15 2.71
C GLY A 142 -8.56 10.26 4.17
N GLY A 143 -7.96 9.20 4.70
CA GLY A 143 -7.64 8.97 6.10
C GLY A 143 -6.15 9.09 6.46
N GLY A 144 -5.26 9.24 5.48
CA GLY A 144 -3.81 9.28 5.69
C GLY A 144 -3.18 7.88 5.78
N TYR A 145 -1.90 7.84 6.15
CA TYR A 145 -1.11 6.61 6.29
C TYR A 145 -1.77 5.58 7.21
N ALA A 146 -2.23 6.01 8.38
CA ALA A 146 -2.83 5.11 9.36
C ALA A 146 -4.07 4.38 8.81
N ALA A 147 -4.94 5.09 8.08
CA ALA A 147 -6.13 4.49 7.47
C ALA A 147 -5.79 3.54 6.32
N SER A 148 -4.79 3.89 5.51
CA SER A 148 -4.33 3.03 4.41
C SER A 148 -3.71 1.72 4.94
N ALA A 149 -2.81 1.82 5.92
CA ALA A 149 -2.22 0.67 6.61
C ALA A 149 -3.27 -0.17 7.31
N GLY A 150 -4.25 0.47 7.96
CA GLY A 150 -5.39 -0.22 8.58
C GLY A 150 -6.22 -1.01 7.56
N LEU A 151 -6.62 -0.40 6.44
CA LEU A 151 -7.38 -1.09 5.40
C LEU A 151 -6.59 -2.28 4.82
N HIS A 152 -5.31 -2.10 4.55
CA HIS A 152 -4.44 -3.17 4.06
C HIS A 152 -4.33 -4.32 5.09
N ALA A 153 -4.05 -4.00 6.35
CA ALA A 153 -3.99 -5.01 7.41
C ALA A 153 -5.32 -5.77 7.55
N VAL A 154 -6.46 -5.09 7.51
CA VAL A 154 -7.79 -5.71 7.53
C VAL A 154 -7.99 -6.63 6.34
N ASN A 155 -7.65 -6.19 5.12
CA ASN A 155 -7.71 -7.03 3.93
C ASN A 155 -6.91 -8.34 4.11
N ASN A 156 -5.67 -8.23 4.58
CA ASN A 156 -4.81 -9.39 4.75
C ASN A 156 -5.35 -10.32 5.84
N LEU A 157 -5.88 -9.79 6.94
CA LEU A 157 -6.53 -10.58 7.99
C LEU A 157 -7.78 -11.32 7.49
N VAL A 158 -8.59 -10.68 6.66
CA VAL A 158 -9.75 -11.33 6.03
C VAL A 158 -9.30 -12.50 5.16
N TRP A 159 -8.31 -12.29 4.30
CA TRP A 159 -7.76 -13.36 3.45
C TRP A 159 -7.13 -14.51 4.24
N LEU A 160 -6.36 -14.20 5.28
CA LEU A 160 -5.79 -15.19 6.19
C LEU A 160 -6.88 -16.02 6.87
N THR A 161 -7.94 -15.37 7.34
CA THR A 161 -9.07 -16.05 8.01
C THR A 161 -9.80 -16.97 7.04
N LEU A 162 -10.05 -16.52 5.81
CA LEU A 162 -10.68 -17.33 4.77
C LEU A 162 -9.80 -18.51 4.34
N ALA A 163 -8.48 -18.33 4.29
CA ALA A 163 -7.54 -19.41 3.99
C ALA A 163 -7.45 -20.43 5.14
N ALA A 164 -7.39 -19.97 6.40
CA ALA A 164 -7.37 -20.84 7.57
C ALA A 164 -8.66 -21.67 7.72
N GLY A 165 -9.82 -21.12 7.35
CA GLY A 165 -11.09 -21.85 7.35
C GLY A 165 -11.22 -22.94 6.27
N ARG A 166 -10.22 -23.11 5.41
CA ARG A 166 -10.15 -24.17 4.39
C ARG A 166 -9.22 -25.33 4.77
N LEU A 167 -8.46 -25.20 5.86
CA LEU A 167 -7.56 -26.21 6.42
C LEU A 167 -8.28 -27.02 7.50
#